data_AF-A0A0B3ACA8-F1
#
_entry.id   AF-A0A0B3ACA8-F1
#
_cell.length_a   1.000
_cell.length_b   1.000
_cell.length_c   1.000
_cell.angle_alpha   90.00
_cell.angle_beta   90.00
_cell.angle_gamma   90.00
#
_symmetry.space_group_name_H-M   'P 1'
#
loop_
_entity.id
_entity.type
_entity.pdbx_description
1 polymer ?
#
loop_
_entity_poly.entity_id
_entity_poly.type
_entity_poly.pdbx_seq_one_letter_code
_entity_poly.pdbx_strand_id
1 'polypeptide(L)'
;MGANEKILDFVKQKGPVIPAEIARHLNVNNLFASALLAELVDRGGLHLTHVKVGGSPVYYLEGQEDRLQEFSKYLPEKEQRACKMLRESKVLSDAELEPLYRVALRQIKDYAKPFEVSIGEDKHIFWKWYMLPNSEAEEIIKKKIGMAEKESRGSVAGDEVAGEMIKAEKASIAGPGQKDLLGTISHTDTLAQAKKEKSEAQKKPKPLAAQKQPGHDFLRQIIAYFEEHKIAVVEQEIIKKNTEIDFILTLPSPVGSLTYYCKAKNKQRCSDLDLSAAYVKGEIKKLPVLFLTTGKYTKKAGEMLAKEFKNIKAHTLN
;
A
#
# COMPACT_ATOMS: atom_id res chain seq x y z
N MET A 1 39.01 10.50 -9.11
CA MET A 1 37.79 9.89 -8.53
C MET A 1 36.60 10.24 -9.40
N GLY A 2 35.94 9.23 -9.97
CA GLY A 2 34.72 9.40 -10.74
C GLY A 2 33.57 9.91 -9.88
N ALA A 3 32.52 10.45 -10.50
CA ALA A 3 31.32 10.91 -9.77
C ALA A 3 30.70 9.78 -8.93
N ASN A 4 30.71 8.55 -9.45
CA ASN A 4 30.16 7.36 -8.80
C ASN A 4 30.91 6.96 -7.52
N GLU A 5 32.25 7.01 -7.54
CA GLU A 5 33.08 6.74 -6.36
C GLU A 5 32.82 7.75 -5.26
N LYS A 6 32.72 9.04 -5.61
CA LYS A 6 32.40 10.11 -4.66
C LYS A 6 31.03 9.90 -4.01
N ILE A 7 30.04 9.43 -4.76
CA ILE A 7 28.71 9.09 -4.20
C ILE A 7 28.84 7.93 -3.22
N LEU A 8 29.51 6.84 -3.60
CA LEU A 8 29.67 5.67 -2.73
C LEU A 8 30.38 6.02 -1.43
N ASP A 9 31.47 6.79 -1.50
CA ASP A 9 32.20 7.29 -0.33
C ASP A 9 31.30 8.17 0.56
N PHE A 10 30.50 9.03 -0.06
CA PHE A 10 29.55 9.88 0.65
C PHE A 10 28.44 9.07 1.35
N VAL A 11 27.84 8.08 0.68
CA VAL A 11 26.84 7.19 1.29
C VAL A 11 27.47 6.35 2.41
N LYS A 12 28.72 5.89 2.23
CA LYS A 12 29.44 5.11 3.23
C LYS A 12 29.67 5.89 4.53
N GLN A 13 30.02 7.17 4.43
CA GLN A 13 30.26 8.03 5.60
C GLN A 13 28.95 8.53 6.22
N LYS A 14 28.01 8.99 5.40
CA LYS A 14 26.79 9.65 5.88
C LYS A 14 25.69 8.67 6.30
N GLY A 15 25.56 7.55 5.59
CA GLY A 15 24.44 6.61 5.72
C GLY A 15 23.47 6.71 4.54
N PRO A 16 22.21 6.24 4.70
CA PRO A 16 21.20 6.32 3.65
C PRO A 16 20.94 7.76 3.20
N VAL A 17 20.84 7.98 1.90
CA VAL A 17 20.75 9.30 1.26
C VAL A 17 19.54 9.42 0.35
N ILE A 18 19.16 10.66 0.07
CA ILE A 18 18.16 11.00 -0.95
C ILE A 18 18.81 11.80 -2.09
N PRO A 19 18.22 11.82 -3.30
CA PRO A 19 18.77 12.53 -4.46
C PRO A 19 19.11 14.00 -4.18
N ALA A 20 18.31 14.69 -3.37
CA ALA A 20 18.54 16.09 -3.01
C ALA A 20 19.86 16.32 -2.26
N GLU A 21 20.33 15.34 -1.50
CA GLU A 21 21.58 15.45 -0.76
C GLU A 21 22.80 15.24 -1.66
N ILE A 22 22.71 14.29 -2.60
CA ILE A 22 23.72 14.05 -3.62
C ILE A 22 23.81 15.24 -4.58
N ALA A 23 22.67 15.80 -4.98
CA ALA A 23 22.60 17.01 -5.78
C ALA A 23 23.38 18.17 -5.15
N ARG A 24 23.19 18.38 -3.83
CA ARG A 24 23.94 19.40 -3.07
C ARG A 24 25.41 19.07 -2.93
N HIS A 25 25.77 17.80 -2.74
CA HIS A 25 27.16 17.39 -2.55
C HIS A 25 27.98 17.48 -3.84
N LEU A 26 27.40 17.08 -4.97
CA LEU A 26 28.07 17.11 -6.28
C LEU A 26 27.84 18.41 -7.06
N ASN A 27 27.02 19.32 -6.52
CA ASN A 27 26.58 20.55 -7.18
C ASN A 27 25.93 20.28 -8.56
N VAL A 28 25.09 19.25 -8.61
CA VAL A 28 24.30 18.86 -9.80
C VAL A 28 22.81 19.03 -9.53
N ASN A 29 21.97 19.03 -10.56
CA ASN A 29 20.53 19.09 -10.36
C ASN A 29 19.97 17.74 -9.82
N ASN A 30 18.77 17.76 -9.24
CA ASN A 30 18.14 16.56 -8.71
C ASN A 30 17.92 15.46 -9.76
N LEU A 31 17.67 15.84 -11.03
CA LEU A 31 17.46 14.88 -12.10
C LEU A 31 18.73 14.06 -12.40
N PHE A 32 19.88 14.73 -12.50
CA PHE A 32 21.18 14.09 -12.67
C PHE A 32 21.56 13.28 -11.44
N ALA A 33 21.31 13.79 -10.22
CA ALA A 33 21.55 13.02 -9.00
C ALA A 33 20.71 11.73 -8.95
N SER A 34 19.43 11.80 -9.32
CA SER A 34 18.56 10.62 -9.43
C SER A 34 19.06 9.62 -10.48
N ALA A 35 19.54 10.11 -11.63
CA ALA A 35 20.08 9.26 -12.69
C ALA A 35 21.36 8.53 -12.24
N LEU A 36 22.30 9.24 -11.60
CA LEU A 36 23.53 8.67 -11.07
C LEU A 36 23.27 7.62 -9.98
N LEU A 37 22.31 7.89 -9.09
CA LEU A 37 21.90 6.93 -8.06
C LEU A 37 21.23 5.70 -8.67
N ALA A 38 20.37 5.87 -9.68
CA ALA A 38 19.75 4.75 -10.39
C ALA A 38 20.80 3.88 -11.10
N GLU A 39 21.80 4.50 -11.74
CA GLU A 39 22.93 3.79 -12.35
C GLU A 39 23.74 2.99 -11.33
N LEU A 40 23.98 3.55 -10.14
CA LEU A 40 24.68 2.85 -9.05
C LEU A 40 23.88 1.67 -8.50
N VAL A 41 22.55 1.78 -8.44
CA VAL A 41 21.67 0.67 -8.06
C VAL A 41 21.73 -0.45 -9.12
N ASP A 42 21.68 -0.10 -10.41
CA ASP A 42 21.74 -1.07 -11.50
C ASP A 42 23.08 -1.85 -11.52
N ARG A 43 24.17 -1.17 -11.16
CA ARG A 43 25.49 -1.78 -10.98
C ARG A 43 25.64 -2.59 -9.69
N GLY A 44 24.61 -2.67 -8.86
CA GLY A 44 24.62 -3.37 -7.57
C GLY A 44 25.45 -2.66 -6.48
N GLY A 45 25.83 -1.40 -6.69
CA GLY A 45 26.60 -0.63 -5.73
C GLY A 45 25.74 0.04 -4.65
N LEU A 46 24.44 0.17 -4.86
CA LEU A 46 23.48 0.74 -3.90
C LEU A 46 22.17 -0.07 -3.92
N HIS A 47 21.44 0.01 -2.81
CA HIS A 47 20.08 -0.51 -2.69
C HIS A 47 19.05 0.63 -2.64
N LEU A 48 17.90 0.37 -3.23
CA LEU A 48 16.76 1.28 -3.29
C LEU A 48 15.71 0.86 -2.25
N THR A 49 15.21 1.81 -1.47
CA THR A 49 14.10 1.59 -0.53
C THR A 49 12.75 1.88 -1.17
N HIS A 50 11.68 1.33 -0.58
CA HIS A 50 10.30 1.71 -0.89
C HIS A 50 9.88 3.01 -0.19
N VAL A 51 10.45 3.33 0.98
CA VAL A 51 10.19 4.59 1.68
C VAL A 51 10.64 5.77 0.82
N LYS A 52 9.81 6.82 0.78
CA LYS A 52 10.06 8.05 0.03
C LYS A 52 10.06 9.26 0.96
N VAL A 53 11.05 10.13 0.78
CA VAL A 53 11.15 11.42 1.47
C VAL A 53 10.93 12.51 0.42
N GLY A 54 9.89 13.31 0.60
CA GLY A 54 9.54 14.37 -0.36
C GLY A 54 9.30 13.84 -1.79
N GLY A 55 8.77 12.61 -1.92
CA GLY A 55 8.51 11.95 -3.19
C GLY A 55 9.72 11.24 -3.82
N SER A 56 10.92 11.41 -3.26
CA SER A 56 12.14 10.73 -3.71
C SER A 56 12.43 9.49 -2.86
N PRO A 57 12.82 8.36 -3.46
CA PRO A 57 13.21 7.18 -2.69
C PRO A 57 14.53 7.41 -1.94
N VAL A 58 14.75 6.61 -0.91
CA VAL A 58 16.02 6.58 -0.16
C VAL A 58 16.93 5.49 -0.75
N TYR A 59 18.22 5.77 -0.78
CA TYR A 59 19.26 4.88 -1.28
C TYR A 59 20.24 4.59 -0.14
N TYR A 60 20.70 3.34 -0.04
CA TYR A 60 21.60 2.93 1.04
C TYR A 60 22.62 1.90 0.53
N LEU A 61 23.70 1.73 1.29
CA LEU A 61 24.67 0.65 1.09
C LEU A 61 24.30 -0.57 1.92
N GLU A 62 24.64 -1.76 1.44
CA GLU A 62 24.50 -3.00 2.22
C GLU A 62 25.20 -2.86 3.59
N GLY A 63 24.52 -3.28 4.66
CA GLY A 63 24.98 -3.11 6.04
C GLY A 63 24.55 -1.80 6.71
N GLN A 64 23.83 -0.92 6.01
CA GLN A 64 23.27 0.32 6.58
C GLN A 64 21.77 0.22 6.90
N GLU A 65 21.18 -0.97 6.87
CA GLU A 65 19.75 -1.20 7.05
C GLU A 65 19.25 -0.68 8.41
N ASP A 66 20.08 -0.72 9.44
CA ASP A 66 19.76 -0.25 10.78
C ASP A 66 19.39 1.24 10.80
N ARG A 67 20.00 2.02 9.90
CA ARG A 67 19.79 3.47 9.79
C ARG A 67 18.51 3.82 9.03
N LEU A 68 17.87 2.84 8.36
CA LEU A 68 16.58 3.04 7.72
C LEU A 68 15.47 3.37 8.72
N GLN A 69 15.64 3.05 10.02
CA GLN A 69 14.67 3.40 11.06
C GLN A 69 14.42 4.90 11.17
N GLU A 70 15.43 5.72 10.90
CA GLU A 70 15.32 7.19 10.95
C GLU A 70 14.32 7.73 9.92
N PHE A 71 14.09 6.97 8.85
CA PHE A 71 13.18 7.31 7.76
C PHE A 71 11.74 6.86 8.02
N SER A 72 11.49 6.06 9.06
CA SER A 72 10.14 5.63 9.43
C SER A 72 9.20 6.82 9.71
N LYS A 73 9.73 7.96 10.17
CA LYS A 73 8.98 9.21 10.39
C LYS A 73 8.39 9.84 9.13
N TYR A 74 8.89 9.47 7.95
CA TYR A 74 8.38 9.97 6.67
C TYR A 74 7.29 9.07 6.09
N LEU A 75 7.03 7.92 6.70
CA LEU A 75 5.91 7.07 6.33
C LEU A 75 4.57 7.77 6.67
N PRO A 76 3.47 7.47 5.96
CA PRO A 76 2.12 7.86 6.37
C PRO A 76 1.80 7.43 7.80
N GLU A 77 0.97 8.20 8.52
CA GLU A 77 0.65 7.98 9.94
C GLU A 77 0.24 6.53 10.26
N LYS A 78 -0.54 5.89 9.38
CA LYS A 78 -0.99 4.50 9.56
C LYS A 78 0.15 3.49 9.44
N GLU A 79 1.05 3.72 8.50
CA GLU A 79 2.26 2.92 8.30
C GLU A 79 3.27 3.12 9.43
N GLN A 80 3.40 4.34 9.96
CA GLN A 80 4.18 4.61 11.16
C GLN A 80 3.70 3.79 12.36
N ARG A 81 2.38 3.77 12.58
CA ARG A 81 1.77 2.96 13.66
C ARG A 81 2.03 1.47 13.46
N ALA A 82 1.81 0.96 12.24
CA ALA A 82 2.10 -0.44 11.90
C ALA A 82 3.58 -0.79 12.13
N CYS A 83 4.49 0.09 11.68
CA CYS A 83 5.93 -0.05 11.87
C CYS A 83 6.31 -0.06 13.35
N LYS A 84 5.72 0.84 14.15
CA LYS A 84 5.93 0.89 15.60
C LYS A 84 5.46 -0.41 16.29
N MET A 85 4.26 -0.88 15.96
CA MET A 85 3.74 -2.16 16.49
C MET A 85 4.65 -3.33 16.14
N LEU A 86 5.11 -3.40 14.88
CA LEU A 86 6.01 -4.47 14.43
C LEU A 86 7.37 -4.38 15.13
N ARG A 87 7.90 -3.17 15.34
CA ARG A 87 9.17 -2.93 16.03
C ARG A 87 9.12 -3.39 17.49
N GLU A 88 8.01 -3.11 18.18
CA GLU A 88 7.79 -3.48 19.59
C GLU A 88 7.53 -4.98 19.73
N SER A 89 6.62 -5.54 18.92
CA SER A 89 6.23 -6.95 19.01
C SER A 89 7.22 -7.91 18.35
N LYS A 90 8.16 -7.40 17.53
CA LYS A 90 9.13 -8.10 16.67
C LYS A 90 8.53 -8.99 15.58
N VAL A 91 7.43 -9.66 15.89
CA VAL A 91 6.65 -10.51 15.00
C VAL A 91 5.16 -10.26 15.22
N LEU A 92 4.40 -10.10 14.14
CA LEU A 92 2.94 -9.95 14.15
C LEU A 92 2.28 -11.04 13.29
N SER A 93 1.13 -11.57 13.71
CA SER A 93 0.34 -12.52 12.90
C SER A 93 -0.55 -11.76 11.91
N ASP A 94 -0.52 -12.09 10.62
CA ASP A 94 -1.38 -11.43 9.62
C ASP A 94 -2.88 -11.63 9.94
N ALA A 95 -3.25 -12.82 10.45
CA ALA A 95 -4.63 -13.18 10.74
C ALA A 95 -5.25 -12.39 11.92
N GLU A 96 -4.43 -12.02 12.91
CA GLU A 96 -4.87 -11.27 14.10
C GLU A 96 -4.94 -9.76 13.86
N LEU A 97 -4.31 -9.27 12.80
CA LEU A 97 -4.23 -7.85 12.52
C LEU A 97 -5.50 -7.33 11.85
N GLU A 98 -5.86 -6.09 12.19
CA GLU A 98 -6.93 -5.39 11.49
C GLU A 98 -6.56 -5.20 10.00
N PRO A 99 -7.55 -5.22 9.07
CA PRO A 99 -7.30 -5.07 7.64
C PRO A 99 -6.44 -3.85 7.29
N LEU A 100 -6.59 -2.75 8.02
CA LEU A 100 -5.81 -1.53 7.85
C LEU A 100 -4.31 -1.76 8.08
N TYR A 101 -3.94 -2.45 9.18
CA TYR A 101 -2.54 -2.73 9.50
C TYR A 101 -1.95 -3.81 8.59
N ARG A 102 -2.74 -4.79 8.16
CA ARG A 102 -2.31 -5.77 7.13
C ARG A 102 -1.90 -5.08 5.84
N VAL A 103 -2.72 -4.14 5.35
CA VAL A 103 -2.39 -3.37 4.15
C VAL A 103 -1.16 -2.50 4.37
N ALA A 104 -1.06 -1.84 5.53
CA ALA A 104 0.09 -1.00 5.87
C ALA A 104 1.40 -1.82 5.89
N LEU A 105 1.44 -2.99 6.54
CA LEU A 105 2.62 -3.87 6.59
C LEU A 105 3.08 -4.33 5.20
N ARG A 106 2.14 -4.57 4.27
CA ARG A 106 2.45 -4.91 2.88
C ARG A 106 3.11 -3.76 2.10
N GLN A 107 2.86 -2.50 2.48
CA GLN A 107 3.48 -1.34 1.85
C GLN A 107 4.89 -1.06 2.42
N ILE A 108 5.11 -1.34 3.71
CA ILE A 108 6.40 -1.08 4.39
C ILE A 108 7.39 -2.24 4.27
N LYS A 109 7.67 -2.68 3.03
CA LYS A 109 8.57 -3.82 2.74
C LYS A 109 10.00 -3.65 3.26
N ASP A 110 10.45 -2.42 3.41
CA ASP A 110 11.78 -2.12 3.96
C ASP A 110 11.88 -2.48 5.45
N TYR A 111 10.74 -2.51 6.16
CA TYR A 111 10.67 -2.73 7.61
C TYR A 111 9.99 -4.06 8.00
N ALA A 112 9.04 -4.51 7.18
CA ALA A 112 8.23 -5.69 7.42
C ALA A 112 8.50 -6.76 6.35
N LYS A 113 9.03 -7.90 6.79
CA LYS A 113 9.27 -9.06 5.93
C LYS A 113 8.21 -10.12 6.20
N PRO A 114 7.44 -10.58 5.19
CA PRO A 114 6.52 -11.68 5.38
C PRO A 114 7.31 -12.97 5.65
N PHE A 115 6.77 -13.81 6.52
CA PHE A 115 7.35 -15.08 6.96
C PHE A 115 6.20 -16.09 7.11
N GLU A 116 6.14 -17.05 6.21
CA GLU A 116 5.11 -18.08 6.21
C GLU A 116 5.56 -19.27 7.07
N VAL A 117 4.69 -19.73 7.95
CA VAL A 117 4.92 -20.87 8.82
C VAL A 117 3.79 -21.87 8.63
N SER A 118 4.14 -23.11 8.31
CA SER A 118 3.19 -24.22 8.25
C SER A 118 3.13 -24.89 9.62
N ILE A 119 1.93 -24.96 10.20
CA ILE A 119 1.67 -25.64 11.47
C ILE A 119 0.65 -26.74 11.15
N GLY A 120 1.11 -28.00 11.09
CA GLY A 120 0.28 -29.09 10.58
C GLY A 120 -0.07 -28.90 9.09
N GLU A 121 -1.37 -28.89 8.77
CA GLU A 121 -1.88 -28.65 7.40
C GLU A 121 -2.13 -27.16 7.09
N ASP A 122 -2.15 -26.30 8.10
CA ASP A 122 -2.50 -24.88 7.94
C ASP A 122 -1.28 -23.99 7.73
N LYS A 123 -1.40 -23.08 6.76
CA LYS A 123 -0.37 -22.06 6.46
C LYS A 123 -0.73 -20.75 7.13
N HIS A 124 0.16 -20.28 8.01
CA HIS A 124 0.02 -19.00 8.71
C HIS A 124 1.06 -18.01 8.22
N ILE A 125 0.62 -16.77 7.95
CA ILE A 125 1.51 -15.67 7.56
C ILE A 125 1.82 -14.83 8.78
N PHE A 126 3.11 -14.64 9.06
CA PHE A 126 3.62 -13.73 10.06
C PHE A 126 4.42 -12.61 9.39
N TRP A 127 4.40 -11.43 9.97
CA TRP A 127 5.26 -10.32 9.60
C TRP A 127 6.39 -10.25 10.61
N LYS A 128 7.64 -10.36 10.16
CA LYS A 128 8.82 -10.17 11.01
C LYS A 128 9.48 -8.81 10.77
N TRP A 129 10.07 -8.28 11.83
CA TRP A 129 10.92 -7.09 11.75
C TRP A 129 12.15 -7.36 10.87
N TYR A 130 12.50 -6.40 10.01
CA TYR A 130 13.53 -6.58 8.98
C TYR A 130 14.94 -6.91 9.52
N MET A 131 15.27 -6.46 10.74
CA MET A 131 16.54 -6.76 11.43
C MET A 131 16.52 -8.08 12.20
N LEU A 132 15.36 -8.73 12.34
CA LEU A 132 15.25 -9.95 13.13
C LEU A 132 15.69 -11.15 12.27
N PRO A 133 16.65 -11.97 12.74
CA PRO A 133 17.04 -13.18 12.05
C PRO A 133 15.90 -14.22 12.06
N ASN A 134 15.90 -15.12 11.07
CA ASN A 134 14.82 -16.10 10.91
C ASN A 134 14.71 -17.02 12.14
N SER A 135 15.84 -17.44 12.73
CA SER A 135 15.86 -18.32 13.90
C SER A 135 15.15 -17.70 15.12
N GLU A 136 15.40 -16.42 15.39
CA GLU A 136 14.71 -15.70 16.49
C GLU A 136 13.23 -15.49 16.19
N ALA A 137 12.89 -15.20 14.92
CA ALA A 137 11.50 -15.07 14.50
C ALA A 137 10.73 -16.37 14.76
N GLU A 138 11.31 -17.52 14.43
CA GLU A 138 10.73 -18.84 14.69
C GLU A 138 10.51 -19.10 16.18
N GLU A 139 11.47 -18.76 17.04
CA GLU A 139 11.30 -18.93 18.49
C GLU A 139 10.17 -18.08 19.06
N ILE A 140 10.05 -16.84 18.59
CA ILE A 140 8.96 -15.93 19.00
C ILE A 140 7.61 -16.47 18.52
N ILE A 141 7.56 -17.00 17.29
CA ILE A 141 6.35 -17.60 16.73
C ILE A 141 5.95 -18.85 17.51
N LYS A 142 6.90 -19.76 17.80
CA LYS A 142 6.67 -20.96 18.63
C LYS A 142 6.11 -20.59 20.02
N LYS A 143 6.68 -19.57 20.66
CA LYS A 143 6.19 -19.07 21.95
C LYS A 143 4.77 -18.51 21.85
N LYS A 144 4.47 -17.72 20.81
CA LYS A 144 3.12 -17.16 20.60
C LYS A 144 2.07 -18.25 20.37
N ILE A 145 2.37 -19.24 19.55
CA ILE A 145 1.45 -20.36 19.26
C ILE A 145 1.27 -21.24 20.50
N GLY A 146 2.37 -21.59 21.19
CA GLY A 146 2.31 -22.39 22.42
C GLY A 146 1.64 -21.70 23.61
N MET A 147 1.58 -20.36 23.62
CA MET A 147 0.78 -19.60 24.59
C MET A 147 -0.70 -19.49 24.17
N ALA A 148 -1.00 -19.36 22.88
CA ALA A 148 -2.38 -19.33 22.37
C ALA A 148 -3.13 -20.66 22.60
N GLU A 149 -2.44 -21.80 22.51
CA GLU A 149 -3.05 -23.10 22.84
C GLU A 149 -3.42 -23.22 24.33
N LYS A 150 -2.64 -22.62 25.24
CA LYS A 150 -2.89 -22.67 26.69
C LYS A 150 -4.08 -21.82 27.14
N GLU A 151 -4.37 -20.72 26.46
CA GLU A 151 -5.54 -19.88 26.81
C GLU A 151 -6.86 -20.42 26.27
N SER A 152 -6.83 -21.28 25.23
CA SER A 152 -8.03 -21.94 24.69
C SER A 152 -8.42 -23.27 25.37
N ARG A 153 -7.59 -23.81 26.27
CA ARG A 153 -7.84 -25.08 26.97
C ARG A 153 -7.86 -24.91 28.49
N GLY A 154 -8.93 -24.31 28.97
CA GLY A 154 -9.38 -24.51 30.34
C GLY A 154 -9.95 -25.92 30.53
N SER A 155 -9.28 -26.71 31.37
CA SER A 155 -9.68 -27.97 32.03
C SER A 155 -9.17 -29.30 31.47
N VAL A 156 -8.52 -30.01 32.41
CA VAL A 156 -8.18 -31.43 32.56
C VAL A 156 -6.81 -31.91 32.03
N ALA A 157 -6.09 -32.48 32.99
CA ALA A 157 -4.69 -32.92 33.00
C ALA A 157 -4.44 -34.24 32.25
N GLY A 158 -3.17 -34.49 31.97
CA GLY A 158 -2.63 -35.84 31.76
C GLY A 158 -1.67 -35.96 30.57
N ASP A 159 -0.39 -35.85 30.89
CA ASP A 159 0.82 -36.40 30.25
C ASP A 159 1.08 -36.36 28.74
N GLU A 160 2.35 -35.96 28.49
CA GLU A 160 3.30 -36.35 27.46
C GLU A 160 2.79 -36.97 26.15
N VAL A 161 3.29 -36.45 25.02
CA VAL A 161 4.16 -37.23 24.12
C VAL A 161 4.68 -36.35 22.97
N ALA A 162 5.99 -36.52 22.76
CA ALA A 162 6.77 -36.42 21.54
C ALA A 162 6.65 -35.19 20.64
N GLY A 163 7.84 -34.63 20.38
CA GLY A 163 8.06 -33.73 19.28
C GLY A 163 7.86 -34.44 17.95
N GLU A 164 7.26 -33.70 17.02
CA GLU A 164 7.32 -34.00 15.60
C GLU A 164 7.72 -32.76 14.82
N MET A 165 8.38 -33.07 13.71
CA MET A 165 9.24 -32.21 12.90
C MET A 165 8.57 -30.91 12.44
N ILE A 166 9.12 -29.77 12.83
CA ILE A 166 8.95 -28.53 12.07
C ILE A 166 9.98 -28.57 10.94
N LYS A 167 9.55 -29.05 9.77
CA LYS A 167 10.30 -28.81 8.54
C LYS A 167 10.09 -27.36 8.17
N ALA A 168 11.07 -26.52 8.49
CA ALA A 168 11.25 -25.24 7.84
C ALA A 168 11.57 -25.51 6.36
N GLU A 169 10.54 -25.66 5.54
CA GLU A 169 10.74 -25.62 4.10
C GLU A 169 11.16 -24.19 3.76
N LYS A 170 12.47 -24.01 3.54
CA LYS A 170 13.01 -22.82 2.89
C LYS A 170 12.45 -22.77 1.48
N ALA A 171 11.21 -22.32 1.36
CA ALA A 171 10.69 -21.72 0.15
C ALA A 171 10.92 -20.22 0.28
N SER A 172 12.13 -19.80 -0.08
CA SER A 172 12.30 -18.51 -0.75
C SER A 172 11.42 -18.58 -2.00
N ILE A 173 10.13 -18.22 -1.87
CA ILE A 173 9.33 -17.92 -3.05
C ILE A 173 9.88 -16.57 -3.52
N ALA A 174 10.87 -16.69 -4.40
CA ALA A 174 11.21 -15.68 -5.37
C ALA A 174 9.90 -15.11 -5.91
N GLY A 175 9.69 -13.80 -5.73
CA GLY A 175 8.80 -13.09 -6.62
C GLY A 175 9.26 -13.41 -8.05
N PRO A 176 8.36 -13.81 -8.95
CA PRO A 176 8.74 -14.13 -10.31
C PRO A 176 9.34 -12.89 -10.98
N GLY A 177 10.51 -13.07 -11.61
CA GLY A 177 10.96 -12.25 -12.73
C GLY A 177 11.81 -11.03 -12.40
N GLN A 178 13.10 -11.25 -12.11
CA GLN A 178 14.13 -10.34 -12.63
C GLN A 178 14.48 -10.80 -14.06
N LYS A 179 13.60 -10.45 -15.00
CA LYS A 179 13.80 -10.36 -16.46
C LYS A 179 12.46 -9.91 -17.05
N ASP A 180 12.55 -8.97 -17.98
CA ASP A 180 11.47 -8.25 -18.68
C ASP A 180 10.90 -7.03 -17.94
N LEU A 181 11.71 -5.96 -17.89
CA LEU A 181 11.25 -4.58 -18.09
C LEU A 181 12.41 -3.72 -18.64
N LEU A 182 13.08 -4.23 -19.69
CA LEU A 182 13.57 -3.36 -20.75
C LEU A 182 12.48 -3.38 -21.83
N GLY A 183 11.67 -2.34 -21.85
CA GLY A 183 10.51 -2.23 -22.72
C GLY A 183 10.02 -0.79 -22.81
N THR A 184 10.80 0.01 -23.54
CA THR A 184 10.36 1.19 -24.28
C THR A 184 9.70 2.32 -23.49
N ILE A 185 10.50 3.34 -23.17
CA ILE A 185 10.07 4.72 -23.43
C ILE A 185 11.11 5.34 -24.36
N SER A 186 10.87 5.15 -25.65
CA SER A 186 11.40 5.98 -26.73
C SER A 186 10.65 7.32 -26.75
N HIS A 187 11.29 8.33 -27.36
CA HIS A 187 10.84 9.69 -27.67
C HIS A 187 11.08 10.69 -26.51
N THR A 188 12.10 11.56 -26.51
CA THR A 188 12.57 12.52 -27.55
C THR A 188 11.46 13.15 -28.38
N ASP A 189 11.50 14.49 -28.42
CA ASP A 189 10.50 15.43 -28.94
C ASP A 189 9.35 15.70 -27.94
N THR A 190 9.25 16.87 -27.32
CA THR A 190 9.12 18.15 -28.01
C THR A 190 9.44 19.31 -27.05
N LEU A 191 10.42 20.13 -27.43
CA LEU A 191 10.51 21.53 -27.04
C LEU A 191 9.32 22.28 -27.64
N ALA A 192 8.44 22.88 -26.83
CA ALA A 192 7.81 24.16 -27.16
C ALA A 192 6.92 24.69 -26.01
N GLN A 193 7.38 25.81 -25.46
CA GLN A 193 6.60 27.00 -25.12
C GLN A 193 5.57 26.98 -23.96
N ALA A 194 5.85 27.90 -23.03
CA ALA A 194 4.94 28.91 -22.47
C ALA A 194 4.57 28.75 -20.99
N LYS A 195 5.44 29.31 -20.12
CA LYS A 195 4.99 29.98 -18.90
C LYS A 195 4.80 31.47 -19.20
N LYS A 196 3.56 31.95 -19.15
CA LYS A 196 3.22 33.33 -18.83
C LYS A 196 2.29 33.32 -17.61
N GLU A 197 2.61 34.20 -16.68
CA GLU A 197 1.96 34.39 -15.39
C GLU A 197 0.60 35.13 -15.49
N LYS A 198 -0.14 35.08 -14.36
CA LYS A 198 -1.28 35.92 -13.92
C LYS A 198 -2.62 35.64 -14.62
N SER A 199 -3.79 35.66 -13.97
CA SER A 199 -4.20 36.34 -12.73
C SER A 199 -5.36 35.64 -12.00
N GLU A 200 -5.58 36.08 -10.76
CA GLU A 200 -6.85 36.05 -10.04
C GLU A 200 -8.03 36.53 -10.90
N ALA A 201 -9.20 35.88 -10.78
CA ALA A 201 -10.47 36.51 -10.39
C ALA A 201 -11.65 35.50 -10.44
N GLN A 202 -12.35 35.45 -9.31
CA GLN A 202 -13.71 34.95 -9.04
C GLN A 202 -14.66 34.68 -10.22
N LYS A 203 -15.39 33.55 -10.16
CA LYS A 203 -16.85 33.53 -10.38
C LYS A 203 -17.52 32.23 -9.87
N LYS A 204 -18.63 32.44 -9.14
CA LYS A 204 -19.61 31.46 -8.60
C LYS A 204 -20.43 30.77 -9.73
N PRO A 205 -21.16 29.69 -9.42
CA PRO A 205 -21.42 28.56 -10.32
C PRO A 205 -22.74 28.68 -11.10
N LYS A 206 -22.80 28.09 -12.30
CA LYS A 206 -24.01 27.70 -13.05
C LYS A 206 -23.66 26.62 -14.10
N PRO A 207 -24.63 25.80 -14.55
CA PRO A 207 -24.51 24.35 -14.66
C PRO A 207 -24.03 23.91 -16.05
N LEU A 208 -23.07 22.98 -16.10
CA LEU A 208 -22.67 22.35 -17.36
C LEU A 208 -23.58 21.16 -17.67
N ALA A 209 -24.60 21.43 -18.49
CA ALA A 209 -25.17 20.43 -19.37
C ALA A 209 -24.21 20.19 -20.56
N ALA A 210 -24.02 18.91 -20.87
CA ALA A 210 -23.58 18.35 -22.16
C ALA A 210 -22.18 18.74 -22.70
N GLN A 211 -21.17 17.95 -22.30
CA GLN A 211 -20.09 17.59 -23.22
C GLN A 211 -20.17 16.09 -23.52
N LYS A 212 -20.60 15.77 -24.74
CA LYS A 212 -20.52 14.44 -25.33
C LYS A 212 -19.05 14.09 -25.54
N GLN A 213 -18.52 13.17 -24.74
CA GLN A 213 -17.33 12.40 -25.12
C GLN A 213 -17.73 10.93 -25.34
N PRO A 214 -17.36 10.33 -26.49
CA PRO A 214 -17.67 8.95 -26.81
C PRO A 214 -16.68 8.02 -26.11
N GLY A 215 -17.21 7.03 -25.39
CA GLY A 215 -16.45 5.93 -24.78
C GLY A 215 -16.43 5.98 -23.26
N HIS A 216 -17.48 5.50 -22.58
CA HIS A 216 -17.42 4.95 -21.22
C HIS A 216 -18.80 4.40 -20.82
N ASP A 217 -19.12 3.16 -21.19
CA ASP A 217 -20.36 2.50 -20.76
C ASP A 217 -20.48 2.40 -19.23
N PHE A 218 -19.35 2.23 -18.53
CA PHE A 218 -19.31 2.08 -17.07
C PHE A 218 -19.59 3.38 -16.31
N LEU A 219 -19.08 4.53 -16.79
CA LEU A 219 -19.37 5.83 -16.15
C LEU A 219 -20.84 6.21 -16.33
N ARG A 220 -21.43 5.89 -17.49
CA ARG A 220 -22.86 6.15 -17.73
C ARG A 220 -23.75 5.35 -16.77
N GLN A 221 -23.42 4.09 -16.50
CA GLN A 221 -24.13 3.27 -15.52
C GLN A 221 -24.04 3.86 -14.11
N ILE A 222 -22.85 4.31 -13.71
CA ILE A 222 -22.65 4.93 -12.39
C ILE A 222 -23.41 6.26 -12.27
N ILE A 223 -23.35 7.11 -13.30
CA ILE A 223 -24.07 8.39 -13.30
C ILE A 223 -25.59 8.16 -13.29
N ALA A 224 -26.10 7.20 -14.07
CA ALA A 224 -27.51 6.83 -14.06
C ALA A 224 -27.97 6.37 -12.66
N TYR A 225 -27.16 5.54 -11.99
CA TYR A 225 -27.42 5.12 -10.62
C TYR A 225 -27.43 6.30 -9.63
N PHE A 226 -26.52 7.25 -9.79
CA PHE A 226 -26.50 8.45 -8.95
C PHE A 226 -27.71 9.36 -9.19
N GLU A 227 -28.15 9.53 -10.45
CA GLU A 227 -29.35 10.31 -10.79
C GLU A 227 -30.64 9.67 -10.24
N GLU A 228 -30.78 8.34 -10.38
CA GLU A 228 -31.93 7.59 -9.85
C GLU A 228 -32.06 7.75 -8.32
N HIS A 229 -30.93 7.74 -7.63
CA HIS A 229 -30.87 7.87 -6.17
C HIS A 229 -30.72 9.32 -5.66
N LYS A 230 -30.80 10.33 -6.54
CA LYS A 230 -30.64 11.76 -6.20
C LYS A 230 -29.33 12.06 -5.45
N ILE A 231 -28.25 11.40 -5.83
CA ILE A 231 -26.93 11.54 -5.23
C ILE A 231 -26.16 12.63 -5.99
N ALA A 232 -25.66 13.63 -5.28
CA ALA A 232 -24.80 14.66 -5.86
C ALA A 232 -23.33 14.21 -5.85
N VAL A 233 -22.61 14.37 -6.95
CA VAL A 233 -21.16 14.11 -7.03
C VAL A 233 -20.42 15.42 -6.78
N VAL A 234 -19.58 15.46 -5.76
CA VAL A 234 -18.75 16.63 -5.41
C VAL A 234 -17.38 16.56 -6.08
N GLU A 235 -16.79 15.37 -6.11
CA GLU A 235 -15.47 15.14 -6.68
C GLU A 235 -15.41 13.79 -7.38
N GLN A 236 -14.68 13.74 -8.49
CA GLN A 236 -14.44 12.53 -9.27
C GLN A 236 -12.94 12.41 -9.57
N GLU A 237 -12.35 11.29 -9.17
CA GLU A 237 -10.95 10.97 -9.39
C GLU A 237 -10.85 9.63 -10.14
N ILE A 238 -10.37 9.68 -11.39
CA ILE A 238 -10.22 8.49 -12.24
C ILE A 238 -8.84 7.88 -11.97
N ILE A 239 -8.80 6.77 -11.22
CA ILE A 239 -7.55 6.08 -10.90
C ILE A 239 -7.10 5.18 -12.06
N LYS A 240 -8.04 4.45 -12.67
CA LYS A 240 -7.78 3.64 -13.86
C LYS A 240 -8.92 3.81 -14.84
N LYS A 241 -8.59 4.28 -16.05
CA LYS A 241 -9.55 4.47 -17.15
C LYS A 241 -10.39 3.19 -17.31
N ASN A 242 -11.70 3.30 -17.04
CA ASN A 242 -12.72 2.24 -17.19
C ASN A 242 -12.71 1.08 -16.16
N THR A 243 -11.83 1.08 -15.14
CA THR A 243 -11.73 -0.05 -14.19
C THR A 243 -11.91 0.38 -12.73
N GLU A 244 -11.36 1.52 -12.33
CA GLU A 244 -11.43 2.00 -10.94
C GLU A 244 -11.62 3.52 -10.93
N ILE A 245 -12.70 3.96 -10.28
CA ILE A 245 -13.08 5.37 -10.21
C ILE A 245 -13.47 5.67 -8.77
N ASP A 246 -12.85 6.68 -8.20
CA ASP A 246 -13.12 7.17 -6.87
C ASP A 246 -14.01 8.42 -6.98
N PHE A 247 -15.03 8.50 -6.13
CA PHE A 247 -15.97 9.62 -6.07
C PHE A 247 -16.12 10.10 -4.63
N ILE A 248 -16.39 11.39 -4.47
CA ILE A 248 -16.94 11.94 -3.23
C ILE A 248 -18.38 12.34 -3.52
N LEU A 249 -19.30 11.72 -2.79
CA LEU A 249 -20.74 11.85 -2.98
C LEU A 249 -21.34 12.65 -1.83
N THR A 250 -22.38 13.41 -2.12
CA THR A 250 -23.22 14.09 -1.13
C THR A 250 -24.67 13.65 -1.31
N LEU A 251 -25.20 13.02 -0.27
CA LEU A 251 -26.57 12.54 -0.22
C LEU A 251 -27.43 13.50 0.62
N PRO A 252 -28.52 14.04 0.07
CA PRO A 252 -29.47 14.82 0.85
C PRO A 252 -30.21 13.87 1.81
N SER A 253 -30.14 14.14 3.12
CA SER A 253 -30.90 13.42 4.15
C SER A 253 -31.86 14.38 4.88
N PRO A 254 -32.89 13.88 5.59
CA PRO A 254 -33.85 14.71 6.32
C PRO A 254 -33.20 15.64 7.37
N VAL A 255 -32.00 15.30 7.84
CA VAL A 255 -31.25 16.03 8.88
C VAL A 255 -30.05 16.82 8.33
N GLY A 256 -29.84 16.84 7.02
CA GLY A 256 -28.72 17.53 6.37
C GLY A 256 -28.06 16.72 5.26
N SER A 257 -26.99 17.25 4.67
CA SER A 257 -26.28 16.58 3.59
C SER A 257 -25.19 15.65 4.15
N LEU A 258 -25.25 14.36 3.83
CA LEU A 258 -24.26 13.37 4.23
C LEU A 258 -23.22 13.20 3.13
N THR A 259 -21.93 13.21 3.49
CA THR A 259 -20.86 13.00 2.53
C THR A 259 -20.35 11.56 2.62
N TYR A 260 -20.21 10.90 1.48
CA TYR A 260 -19.75 9.52 1.35
C TYR A 260 -18.54 9.46 0.43
N TYR A 261 -17.60 8.57 0.76
CA TYR A 261 -16.55 8.19 -0.18
C TYR A 261 -17.03 6.98 -0.98
N CYS A 262 -17.09 7.10 -2.30
CA CYS A 262 -17.51 6.00 -3.16
C CYS A 262 -16.36 5.49 -4.00
N LYS A 263 -16.10 4.18 -3.94
CA LYS A 263 -15.16 3.52 -4.84
C LYS A 263 -15.93 2.60 -5.77
N ALA A 264 -15.93 2.92 -7.06
CA ALA A 264 -16.55 2.13 -8.11
C ALA A 264 -15.51 1.29 -8.85
N LYS A 265 -15.74 -0.01 -8.95
CA LYS A 265 -14.82 -0.94 -9.60
C LYS A 265 -15.55 -1.83 -10.60
N ASN A 266 -15.08 -1.83 -11.84
CA ASN A 266 -15.60 -2.71 -12.90
C ASN A 266 -14.82 -4.03 -12.89
N LYS A 267 -15.27 -5.02 -12.11
CA LYS A 267 -14.61 -6.33 -12.02
C LYS A 267 -15.64 -7.42 -11.80
N GLN A 268 -15.62 -8.48 -12.62
CA GLN A 268 -16.58 -9.59 -12.56
C GLN A 268 -16.58 -10.34 -11.22
N ARG A 269 -15.44 -10.38 -10.52
CA ARG A 269 -15.28 -10.95 -9.18
C ARG A 269 -14.48 -9.99 -8.29
N CYS A 270 -15.10 -9.48 -7.23
CA CYS A 270 -14.43 -8.65 -6.23
C CYS A 270 -13.80 -9.55 -5.15
N SER A 271 -12.49 -9.39 -4.93
CA SER A 271 -11.75 -10.08 -3.88
C SER A 271 -11.74 -9.27 -2.57
N ASP A 272 -11.42 -9.91 -1.46
CA ASP A 272 -11.22 -9.30 -0.13
C ASP A 272 -10.23 -8.13 -0.16
N LEU A 273 -9.19 -8.21 -0.99
CA LEU A 273 -8.21 -7.14 -1.19
C LEU A 273 -8.82 -5.84 -1.75
N ASP A 274 -9.85 -5.96 -2.59
CA ASP A 274 -10.50 -4.80 -3.22
C ASP A 274 -11.39 -4.05 -2.21
N LEU A 275 -12.09 -4.80 -1.35
CA LEU A 275 -12.95 -4.26 -0.30
C LEU A 275 -12.12 -3.65 0.84
N SER A 276 -11.08 -4.35 1.29
CA SER A 276 -10.17 -3.81 2.32
C SER A 276 -9.49 -2.53 1.85
N ALA A 277 -9.05 -2.44 0.59
CA ALA A 277 -8.50 -1.20 0.04
C ALA A 277 -9.52 -0.04 0.02
N ALA A 278 -10.78 -0.31 -0.32
CA ALA A 278 -11.84 0.70 -0.29
C ALA A 278 -12.16 1.16 1.15
N TYR A 279 -12.22 0.22 2.09
CA TYR A 279 -12.44 0.50 3.51
C TYR A 279 -11.33 1.38 4.10
N VAL A 280 -10.07 1.03 3.85
CA VAL A 280 -8.91 1.80 4.32
C VAL A 280 -8.96 3.24 3.80
N LYS A 281 -9.30 3.44 2.52
CA LYS A 281 -9.44 4.78 1.96
C LYS A 281 -10.58 5.58 2.60
N GLY A 282 -11.69 4.93 2.94
CA GLY A 282 -12.79 5.53 3.69
C GLY A 282 -12.41 5.99 5.08
N GLU A 283 -11.75 5.11 5.83
CA GLU A 283 -11.25 5.40 7.18
C GLU A 283 -10.23 6.55 7.16
N ILE A 284 -9.37 6.61 6.13
CA ILE A 284 -8.44 7.73 5.92
C ILE A 284 -9.21 9.04 5.74
N LYS A 285 -10.28 9.04 4.93
CA LYS A 285 -11.11 10.22 4.69
C LYS A 285 -12.11 10.51 5.82
N LYS A 286 -12.24 9.61 6.82
CA LYS A 286 -13.27 9.64 7.88
C LYS A 286 -14.69 9.75 7.32
N LEU A 287 -14.92 9.18 6.15
CA LEU A 287 -16.21 9.17 5.48
C LEU A 287 -16.73 7.73 5.36
N PRO A 288 -18.04 7.52 5.51
CA PRO A 288 -18.64 6.22 5.24
C PRO A 288 -18.41 5.83 3.77
N VAL A 289 -18.14 4.55 3.54
CA VAL A 289 -17.72 4.05 2.22
C VAL A 289 -18.89 3.42 1.49
N LEU A 290 -19.08 3.83 0.24
CA LEU A 290 -19.95 3.14 -0.71
C LEU A 290 -19.06 2.41 -1.73
N PHE A 291 -19.18 1.10 -1.84
CA PHE A 291 -18.45 0.31 -2.82
C PHE A 291 -19.40 -0.14 -3.93
N LEU A 292 -19.19 0.35 -5.15
CA LEU A 292 -19.99 -0.02 -6.32
C LEU A 292 -19.24 -1.02 -7.18
N THR A 293 -19.90 -2.11 -7.57
CA THR A 293 -19.32 -3.10 -8.49
C THR A 293 -20.36 -3.65 -9.47
N THR A 294 -19.95 -4.03 -10.66
CA THR A 294 -20.77 -4.73 -11.67
C THR A 294 -20.71 -6.25 -11.54
N GLY A 295 -19.87 -6.78 -10.64
CA GLY A 295 -19.64 -8.22 -10.47
C GLY A 295 -20.13 -8.79 -9.14
N LYS A 296 -20.02 -10.11 -8.99
CA LYS A 296 -20.40 -10.83 -7.77
C LYS A 296 -19.28 -10.79 -6.72
N TYR A 297 -19.65 -10.79 -5.45
CA TYR A 297 -18.73 -10.94 -4.32
C TYR A 297 -18.31 -12.40 -4.15
N THR A 298 -17.07 -12.65 -3.70
CA THR A 298 -16.65 -13.98 -3.23
C THR A 298 -17.30 -14.29 -1.87
N LYS A 299 -17.47 -15.58 -1.53
CA LYS A 299 -18.06 -15.99 -0.23
C LYS A 299 -17.33 -15.37 0.96
N LYS A 300 -15.99 -15.32 0.91
CA LYS A 300 -15.13 -14.66 1.90
C LYS A 300 -15.38 -13.15 2.00
N ALA A 301 -15.55 -12.46 0.86
CA ALA A 301 -15.84 -11.03 0.84
C ALA A 301 -17.21 -10.69 1.48
N GLY A 302 -18.23 -11.53 1.27
CA GLY A 302 -19.54 -11.37 1.89
C GLY A 302 -19.50 -11.55 3.42
N GLU A 303 -18.75 -12.52 3.92
CA GLU A 303 -18.56 -12.74 5.36
C GLU A 303 -17.83 -11.57 6.04
N MET A 304 -16.79 -11.02 5.39
CA MET A 304 -16.04 -9.87 5.92
C MET A 304 -16.86 -8.57 5.90
N LEU A 305 -17.76 -8.39 4.92
CA LEU A 305 -18.72 -7.28 4.93
C LEU A 305 -19.66 -7.32 6.14
N ALA A 306 -20.11 -8.51 6.54
CA ALA A 306 -21.03 -8.66 7.67
C ALA A 306 -20.33 -8.56 9.04
N LYS A 307 -19.08 -9.04 9.14
CA LYS A 307 -18.36 -9.14 10.43
C LYS A 307 -17.41 -7.98 10.72
N GLU A 308 -16.65 -7.50 9.72
CA GLU A 308 -15.49 -6.62 9.96
C GLU A 308 -15.72 -5.17 9.52
N PHE A 309 -16.55 -4.93 8.50
CA PHE A 309 -16.67 -3.60 7.90
C PHE A 309 -17.97 -2.86 8.28
N LYS A 310 -18.04 -2.30 9.50
CA LYS A 310 -19.23 -1.56 9.98
C LYS A 310 -19.56 -0.29 9.17
N ASN A 311 -18.58 0.27 8.44
CA ASN A 311 -18.71 1.55 7.73
C ASN A 311 -18.73 1.43 6.19
N ILE A 312 -18.82 0.21 5.63
CA ILE A 312 -18.92 0.02 4.17
C ILE A 312 -20.31 -0.46 3.78
N LYS A 313 -20.91 0.19 2.78
CA LYS A 313 -22.07 -0.34 2.06
C LYS A 313 -21.60 -0.77 0.68
N ALA A 314 -21.74 -2.05 0.36
CA ALA A 314 -21.42 -2.58 -0.96
C ALA A 314 -22.72 -2.73 -1.75
N HIS A 315 -22.75 -2.19 -2.97
CA HIS A 315 -23.90 -2.32 -3.87
C HIS A 315 -23.44 -2.83 -5.24
N THR A 316 -24.22 -3.74 -5.82
CA THR A 316 -23.98 -4.30 -7.14
C THR A 316 -24.84 -3.56 -8.16
N LEU A 317 -24.20 -2.93 -9.14
CA LEU A 317 -24.87 -2.34 -10.30
C LEU A 317 -25.27 -3.50 -11.22
N ASN A 318 -26.58 -3.79 -11.30
CA ASN A 318 -27.17 -4.70 -12.27
C ASN A 318 -27.61 -3.95 -13.52
#